data_AF-C4QW83-F1
#
_entry.id   AF-C4QW83-F1
#
_cell.length_a   1.000
_cell.length_b   1.000
_cell.length_c   1.000
_cell.angle_alpha   90.00
_cell.angle_beta   90.00
_cell.angle_gamma   90.00
#
_symmetry.space_group_name_H-M   'P 1'
#
loop_
_entity.id
_entity.type
_entity.pdbx_description
1 polymer ?
#
loop_
_entity_poly.entity_id
_entity_poly.type
_entity_poly.pdbx_seq_one_letter_code
_entity_poly.pdbx_strand_id
1 'polypeptide(L)'
;MPSQSLANFPIHTLFLTKFDVRRGYDLIWIKSVDQSLTQNESFITDLEYKSFPSGLHSVSKDSLQFVMFQPNNTLLYGISIFRQNGLFSEQISHDRSKVLMYSLGILIDPSELNDSYISTVTSSRYHTWIPHIYSSCWNYYDVLESLFDEIVPSDDLNDEIDSLLLESTFEKYHYKSSSDKFKEAIKSLNKKPSIITLEDEESVPPNPDHMILSMQDTVATLGPLIFPLWKLSLLREPVLIYGGSSVEKMNKISYHMSILSIIPLELQNELIKSMQRLTNADTDHHDSVNQFQNLQYYQLLYNICLKDVSSIPSFVAVRKTGFIASTRDVILLENPLFTSTVKLPDNSLDIASISTSADNNNEFSFCTRRDSRKFDILQNFIALQQGEPENRKDYSKCVEKQSWSEYLYKIFKWWASAGEDIELQDVELLKEDLLKIFRYTDEPDSVTNSSDVTSPSIYIVEYFQQQTRKIFEVLIQLINCHIQDHKSDHLIIEYNDIYEMGLDPYSSQDSEFVVALIHKIWCRNDPELIDKLNVKIGYFFTLC
;
A
#
# COMPACT_ATOMS: atom_id res chain seq x y z
N MET A 1 -0.24 2.73 35.73
CA MET A 1 -1.01 1.62 35.12
C MET A 1 -1.23 2.02 33.67
N PRO A 2 -0.43 1.56 32.71
CA PRO A 2 -0.69 1.89 31.32
C PRO A 2 -1.92 1.09 30.87
N SER A 3 -2.89 1.83 30.33
CA SER A 3 -4.10 1.35 29.70
C SER A 3 -3.79 0.24 28.70
N GLN A 4 -4.41 -0.93 28.88
CA GLN A 4 -4.30 -2.04 27.93
C GLN A 4 -4.89 -1.61 26.59
N SER A 5 -4.01 -1.48 25.59
CA SER A 5 -4.31 -1.20 24.20
C SER A 5 -5.23 -2.27 23.59
N LEU A 6 -5.86 -1.97 22.45
CA LEU A 6 -6.39 -2.99 21.53
C LEU A 6 -5.41 -4.18 21.47
N ALA A 7 -5.91 -5.42 21.44
CA ALA A 7 -5.02 -6.59 21.44
C ALA A 7 -4.11 -6.58 20.22
N ASN A 8 -2.85 -6.25 20.46
CA ASN A 8 -1.80 -6.39 19.47
C ASN A 8 -1.67 -7.86 19.08
N PHE A 9 -1.27 -8.08 17.83
CA PHE A 9 -0.96 -9.41 17.32
C PHE A 9 0.21 -9.98 18.14
N PRO A 10 0.13 -11.23 18.64
CA PRO A 10 1.20 -11.79 19.46
C PRO A 10 2.52 -11.83 18.68
N ILE A 11 3.62 -11.63 19.41
CA ILE A 11 4.95 -11.76 18.81
C ILE A 11 5.21 -13.25 18.55
N HIS A 12 5.47 -13.58 17.28
CA HIS A 12 5.88 -14.92 16.86
C HIS A 12 7.38 -15.12 17.08
N THR A 13 8.20 -14.13 16.71
CA THR A 13 9.67 -14.17 16.87
C THR A 13 10.19 -12.81 17.30
N LEU A 14 11.14 -12.77 18.23
CA LEU A 14 11.95 -11.59 18.58
C LEU A 14 13.41 -11.93 18.27
N PHE A 15 14.16 -10.98 17.73
CA PHE A 15 15.53 -11.20 17.32
C PHE A 15 16.39 -9.94 17.45
N LEU A 16 17.69 -10.14 17.66
CA LEU A 16 18.71 -9.10 17.68
C LEU A 16 19.87 -9.54 16.78
N THR A 17 20.22 -8.67 15.84
CA THR A 17 21.29 -8.90 14.86
C THR A 17 22.35 -7.81 15.00
N LYS A 18 23.61 -8.18 14.78
CA LYS A 18 24.78 -7.31 14.86
C LYS A 18 25.56 -7.40 13.56
N PHE A 19 26.13 -6.30 13.12
CA PHE A 19 27.13 -6.31 12.06
C PHE A 19 28.54 -6.49 12.65
N ASP A 20 29.23 -7.54 12.23
CA ASP A 20 30.65 -7.80 12.51
C ASP A 20 31.48 -7.56 11.24
N VAL A 21 32.53 -6.75 11.33
CA VAL A 21 33.41 -6.42 10.20
C VAL A 21 34.09 -7.64 9.57
N ARG A 22 34.31 -8.71 10.32
CA ARG A 22 34.97 -9.94 9.86
C ARG A 22 33.99 -10.99 9.35
N ARG A 23 32.84 -11.13 10.01
CA ARG A 23 31.85 -12.19 9.72
C ARG A 23 30.69 -11.74 8.86
N GLY A 24 30.43 -10.43 8.77
CA GLY A 24 29.25 -9.86 8.13
C GLY A 24 28.11 -9.71 9.13
N TYR A 25 26.88 -9.97 8.70
CA TYR A 25 25.72 -9.97 9.59
C TYR A 25 25.73 -11.22 10.48
N ASP A 26 25.50 -11.04 11.77
CA ASP A 26 25.51 -12.10 12.78
C ASP A 26 24.27 -11.97 13.67
N LEU A 27 23.42 -12.98 13.68
CA LEU A 27 22.26 -13.07 14.56
C LEU A 27 22.69 -13.46 15.98
N ILE A 28 22.83 -12.46 16.86
CA ILE A 28 23.34 -12.66 18.23
C ILE A 28 22.30 -13.20 19.20
N TRP A 29 21.01 -12.95 18.96
CA TRP A 29 19.93 -13.47 19.79
C TRP A 29 18.65 -13.69 18.97
N ILE A 30 17.96 -14.79 19.22
CA ILE A 30 16.66 -15.09 18.62
C ILE A 30 15.82 -15.95 19.54
N LYS A 31 14.52 -15.64 19.64
CA LYS A 31 13.53 -16.50 20.25
C LYS A 31 12.25 -16.50 19.42
N SER A 32 11.71 -17.69 19.20
CA SER A 32 10.52 -17.92 18.38
C SER A 32 9.54 -18.85 19.09
N VAL A 33 8.25 -18.69 18.82
CA VAL A 33 7.20 -19.63 19.24
C VAL A 33 7.45 -20.99 18.59
N ASP A 34 7.74 -21.01 17.29
CA ASP A 34 8.22 -22.21 16.59
C ASP A 34 9.74 -22.35 16.73
N GLN A 35 10.16 -23.30 17.56
CA GLN A 35 11.56 -23.63 17.79
C GLN A 35 12.23 -24.31 16.59
N SER A 36 11.48 -24.83 15.62
CA SER A 36 12.07 -25.41 14.41
C SER A 36 12.68 -24.35 13.50
N LEU A 37 12.11 -23.14 13.49
CA LEU A 37 12.62 -22.00 12.70
C LEU A 37 13.99 -21.53 13.21
N THR A 38 14.22 -21.54 14.52
CA THR A 38 15.50 -21.13 15.11
C THR A 38 16.62 -22.14 14.89
N GLN A 39 16.31 -23.32 14.34
CA GLN A 39 17.30 -24.33 13.93
C GLN A 39 17.54 -24.35 12.42
N ASN A 40 16.71 -23.64 11.65
CA ASN A 40 16.80 -23.61 10.20
C ASN A 40 17.80 -22.54 9.75
N GLU A 41 18.97 -22.97 9.29
CA GLU A 41 20.05 -22.08 8.81
C GLU A 41 19.57 -21.14 7.69
N SER A 42 18.70 -21.61 6.78
CA SER A 42 18.17 -20.76 5.71
C SER A 42 17.33 -19.61 6.27
N PHE A 43 16.46 -19.91 7.23
CA PHE A 43 15.61 -18.90 7.87
C PHE A 43 16.43 -17.86 8.63
N ILE A 44 17.43 -18.30 9.40
CA ILE A 44 18.35 -17.43 10.12
C ILE A 44 19.08 -16.50 9.14
N THR A 45 19.67 -17.10 8.11
CA THR A 45 20.42 -16.33 7.11
C THR A 45 19.53 -15.29 6.43
N ASP A 46 18.29 -15.65 6.08
CA ASP A 46 17.36 -14.72 5.43
C ASP A 46 16.93 -13.58 6.36
N LEU A 47 16.77 -13.86 7.66
CA LEU A 47 16.48 -12.87 8.68
C LEU A 47 17.63 -11.87 8.88
N GLU A 48 18.88 -12.35 8.85
CA GLU A 48 20.09 -11.50 8.89
C GLU A 48 20.15 -10.53 7.71
N TYR A 49 19.89 -11.01 6.49
CA TYR A 49 19.89 -10.13 5.30
C TYR A 49 18.73 -9.13 5.30
N LYS A 50 17.54 -9.53 5.77
CA LYS A 50 16.36 -8.64 5.80
C LYS A 50 16.42 -7.59 6.90
N SER A 51 17.11 -7.86 8.00
CA SER A 51 17.36 -6.89 9.06
C SER A 51 18.40 -5.84 8.68
N PHE A 52 19.29 -6.14 7.73
CA PHE A 52 20.28 -5.17 7.19
C PHE A 52 20.23 -5.06 5.66
N PRO A 53 19.20 -4.41 5.10
CA PRO A 53 19.18 -4.10 3.67
C PRO A 53 20.38 -3.26 3.24
N SER A 54 20.78 -3.41 1.97
CA SER A 54 21.91 -2.67 1.41
C SER A 54 21.75 -1.15 1.56
N GLY A 55 22.85 -0.45 1.81
CA GLY A 55 22.86 1.02 1.91
C GLY A 55 22.37 1.58 3.25
N LEU A 56 21.91 0.74 4.18
CA LEU A 56 21.44 1.17 5.51
C LEU A 56 22.55 1.79 6.39
N HIS A 57 23.81 1.43 6.13
CA HIS A 57 24.99 2.02 6.78
C HIS A 57 25.17 3.54 6.49
N SER A 58 24.38 4.12 5.58
CA SER A 58 24.43 5.56 5.30
C SER A 58 23.66 6.41 6.32
N VAL A 59 22.75 5.82 7.10
CA VAL A 59 21.87 6.53 8.05
C VAL A 59 22.14 6.08 9.48
N SER A 60 22.07 6.97 10.47
CA SER A 60 22.37 6.60 11.87
C SER A 60 21.26 5.75 12.51
N LYS A 61 20.01 5.97 12.10
CA LYS A 61 18.81 5.28 12.57
C LYS A 61 17.84 5.17 11.40
N ASP A 62 17.18 4.02 11.27
CA ASP A 62 16.06 3.82 10.34
C ASP A 62 15.16 2.71 10.88
N SER A 63 13.93 2.63 10.38
CA SER A 63 13.02 1.54 10.68
C SER A 63 12.64 0.79 9.41
N LEU A 64 12.61 -0.53 9.51
CA LEU A 64 12.52 -1.44 8.40
C LEU A 64 11.30 -2.33 8.63
N GLN A 65 10.46 -2.47 7.63
CA GLN A 65 9.46 -3.52 7.57
C GLN A 65 9.80 -4.45 6.41
N PHE A 66 9.52 -5.73 6.60
CA PHE A 66 9.80 -6.77 5.63
C PHE A 66 8.85 -7.94 5.84
N VAL A 67 8.83 -8.88 4.90
CA VAL A 67 8.12 -10.15 5.04
C VAL A 67 9.07 -11.33 4.96
N MET A 68 8.77 -12.42 5.68
CA MET A 68 9.44 -13.73 5.51
C MET A 68 8.47 -14.70 4.84
N PHE A 69 8.94 -15.39 3.80
CA PHE A 69 8.16 -16.42 3.11
C PHE A 69 8.25 -17.74 3.85
N GLN A 70 7.09 -18.32 4.17
CA GLN A 70 7.01 -19.67 4.76
C GLN A 70 6.75 -20.73 3.67
N PRO A 71 7.15 -22.00 3.90
CA PRO A 71 6.99 -23.09 2.90
C PRO A 71 5.54 -23.38 2.48
N ASN A 72 4.57 -23.00 3.30
CA ASN A 72 3.13 -23.13 3.07
C ASN A 72 2.51 -21.95 2.28
N ASN A 73 3.32 -21.05 1.71
CA ASN A 73 2.88 -19.83 1.03
C ASN A 73 2.11 -18.83 1.93
N THR A 74 2.39 -18.85 3.24
CA THR A 74 2.04 -17.76 4.15
C THR A 74 3.23 -16.83 4.37
N LEU A 75 2.94 -15.65 4.91
CA LEU A 75 3.92 -14.60 5.15
C LEU A 75 3.96 -14.28 6.63
N LEU A 76 5.17 -14.22 7.19
CA LEU A 76 5.39 -13.52 8.45
C LEU A 76 5.69 -12.07 8.15
N TYR A 77 5.06 -11.15 8.87
CA TYR A 77 5.36 -9.72 8.77
C TYR A 77 6.34 -9.35 9.86
N GLY A 78 7.36 -8.58 9.50
CA GLY A 78 8.43 -8.18 10.40
C GLY A 78 8.62 -6.68 10.44
N ILE A 79 9.05 -6.19 11.61
CA ILE A 79 9.61 -4.86 11.78
C ILE A 79 10.97 -4.98 12.47
N SER A 80 11.93 -4.18 12.04
CA SER A 80 13.21 -4.04 12.71
C SER A 80 13.61 -2.57 12.81
N ILE A 81 14.13 -2.18 13.97
CA ILE A 81 14.74 -0.88 14.20
C ILE A 81 16.25 -1.06 14.05
N PHE A 82 16.85 -0.23 13.22
CA PHE A 82 18.29 -0.21 12.99
C PHE A 82 18.92 1.01 13.65
N ARG A 83 20.11 0.82 14.23
CA ARG A 83 20.94 1.90 14.78
C ARG A 83 22.42 1.64 14.52
N GLN A 84 23.15 2.73 14.26
CA GLN A 84 24.62 2.72 14.22
C GLN A 84 25.23 3.92 14.93
N ASN A 85 26.48 3.78 15.34
CA ASN A 85 27.24 4.81 16.07
C ASN A 85 27.86 5.91 15.19
N GLY A 86 27.52 5.99 13.90
CA GLY A 86 27.92 7.09 12.99
C GLY A 86 29.40 7.16 12.61
N LEU A 87 30.25 6.27 13.16
CA LEU A 87 31.70 6.23 12.90
C LEU A 87 32.05 5.79 11.46
N PHE A 88 31.05 5.48 10.63
CA PHE A 88 31.24 5.06 9.25
C PHE A 88 31.41 6.24 8.28
N SER A 89 30.84 7.42 8.57
CA SER A 89 30.81 8.57 7.64
C SER A 89 31.90 9.63 7.89
N GLU A 90 32.44 9.71 9.10
CA GLU A 90 33.58 10.58 9.40
C GLU A 90 34.89 9.89 8.99
N GLN A 91 35.47 10.32 7.86
CA GLN A 91 36.86 10.08 7.42
C GLN A 91 37.51 8.80 7.98
N ILE A 92 37.23 7.63 7.39
CA ILE A 92 38.03 6.39 7.42
C ILE A 92 39.03 6.37 8.59
N SER A 93 38.52 6.40 9.82
CA SER A 93 39.39 6.35 10.99
C SER A 93 39.92 4.92 11.07
N HIS A 94 41.20 4.78 11.37
CA HIS A 94 42.00 3.56 11.17
C HIS A 94 41.56 2.31 11.96
N ASP A 95 40.40 2.31 12.60
CA ASP A 95 39.96 1.27 13.53
C ASP A 95 38.53 0.82 13.23
N ARG A 96 38.37 -0.01 12.20
CA ARG A 96 37.07 -0.61 11.80
C ARG A 96 36.41 -1.43 12.93
N SER A 97 37.19 -1.85 13.92
CA SER A 97 36.75 -2.57 15.11
C SER A 97 35.73 -1.81 15.97
N LYS A 98 35.69 -0.48 15.87
CA LYS A 98 34.80 0.39 16.66
C LYS A 98 33.43 0.65 16.00
N VAL A 99 33.22 0.16 14.78
CA VAL A 99 31.95 0.34 14.08
C VAL A 99 30.92 -0.60 14.69
N LEU A 100 29.88 -0.02 15.28
CA LEU A 100 28.78 -0.75 15.91
C LEU A 100 27.51 -0.49 15.12
N MET A 101 26.94 -1.56 14.56
CA MET A 101 25.62 -1.52 13.93
C MET A 101 24.79 -2.70 14.44
N TYR A 102 23.57 -2.38 14.85
CA TYR A 102 22.65 -3.35 15.43
C TYR A 102 21.28 -3.18 14.78
N SER A 103 20.54 -4.29 14.70
CA SER A 103 19.14 -4.29 14.29
C SER A 103 18.33 -5.20 15.21
N LEU A 104 17.37 -4.61 15.92
CA LEU A 104 16.45 -5.30 16.82
C LEU A 104 15.09 -5.40 16.13
N GLY A 105 14.45 -6.56 16.13
CA GLY A 105 13.20 -6.72 15.40
C GLY A 105 12.32 -7.86 15.87
N ILE A 106 11.09 -7.85 15.37
CA ILE A 106 10.08 -8.87 15.64
C ILE A 106 9.48 -9.39 14.34
N LEU A 107 8.90 -10.59 14.42
CA LEU A 107 8.02 -11.18 13.43
C LEU A 107 6.67 -11.50 14.05
N ILE A 108 5.62 -11.36 13.24
CA ILE A 108 4.23 -11.67 13.57
C ILE A 108 3.70 -12.64 12.51
N ASP A 109 3.01 -13.69 12.94
CA ASP A 109 2.29 -14.60 12.05
C ASP A 109 0.79 -14.27 12.04
N PRO A 110 0.24 -13.78 10.91
CA PRO A 110 -1.19 -13.56 10.78
C PRO A 110 -2.02 -14.85 10.89
N SER A 111 -1.42 -16.02 10.63
CA SER A 111 -2.07 -17.33 10.59
C SER A 111 -2.42 -17.85 11.99
N GLU A 112 -1.66 -17.47 13.03
CA GLU A 112 -1.93 -17.85 14.42
C GLU A 112 -3.28 -17.31 14.94
N LEU A 113 -3.77 -16.22 14.35
CA LEU A 113 -5.11 -15.69 14.63
C LEU A 113 -6.22 -16.49 13.96
N ASN A 114 -5.91 -17.20 12.87
CA ASN A 114 -6.87 -17.95 12.08
C ASN A 114 -7.19 -19.32 12.70
N ASP A 115 -6.21 -20.00 13.29
CA ASP A 115 -6.35 -21.41 13.72
C ASP A 115 -7.18 -21.63 14.99
N SER A 116 -7.31 -20.64 15.89
CA SER A 116 -8.08 -20.81 17.13
C SER A 116 -9.54 -20.36 17.04
N TYR A 117 -9.95 -19.63 15.99
CA TYR A 117 -11.26 -18.95 15.95
C TYR A 117 -12.07 -19.18 14.67
N ILE A 118 -11.46 -19.39 13.50
CA ILE A 118 -12.22 -19.54 12.24
C ILE A 118 -13.09 -20.81 12.22
N SER A 119 -12.70 -21.87 12.94
CA SER A 119 -13.50 -23.11 12.98
C SER A 119 -14.70 -23.06 13.93
N THR A 120 -14.72 -22.15 14.92
CA THR A 120 -15.73 -22.17 15.99
C THR A 120 -16.69 -20.98 15.95
N VAL A 121 -16.31 -19.86 15.33
CA VAL A 121 -17.17 -18.70 15.22
C VAL A 121 -17.38 -18.37 13.74
N THR A 122 -18.37 -19.08 13.19
CA THR A 122 -19.22 -18.66 12.09
C THR A 122 -18.72 -18.89 10.65
N SER A 123 -19.52 -19.69 9.96
CA SER A 123 -19.93 -19.51 8.56
C SER A 123 -20.59 -18.13 8.30
N SER A 124 -20.13 -17.03 8.92
CA SER A 124 -20.70 -15.69 8.71
C SER A 124 -19.70 -14.54 8.95
N ARG A 125 -19.24 -13.96 7.84
CA ARG A 125 -19.28 -12.51 7.59
C ARG A 125 -18.47 -11.53 8.47
N TYR A 126 -17.36 -11.93 9.10
CA TYR A 126 -16.42 -10.95 9.65
C TYR A 126 -14.98 -11.31 9.26
N HIS A 127 -14.44 -10.49 8.37
CA HIS A 127 -13.13 -10.63 7.74
C HIS A 127 -12.10 -9.88 8.59
N THR A 128 -10.94 -10.48 8.85
CA THR A 128 -9.80 -9.75 9.39
C THR A 128 -9.45 -8.63 8.41
N TRP A 129 -9.59 -7.38 8.83
CA TRP A 129 -9.21 -6.20 8.03
C TRP A 129 -7.72 -6.30 7.67
N ILE A 130 -7.42 -6.66 6.42
CA ILE A 130 -6.03 -6.96 5.99
C ILE A 130 -5.08 -5.78 6.24
N PRO A 131 -5.46 -4.51 6.02
CA PRO A 131 -4.59 -3.37 6.33
C PRO A 131 -4.16 -3.30 7.81
N HIS A 132 -4.95 -3.81 8.75
CA HIS A 132 -4.53 -3.90 10.16
C HIS A 132 -3.39 -4.92 10.33
N ILE A 133 -3.37 -6.01 9.56
CA ILE A 133 -2.25 -6.95 9.54
C ILE A 133 -0.98 -6.23 9.08
N TYR A 134 -1.09 -5.42 8.01
CA TYR A 134 0.03 -4.70 7.44
C TYR A 134 0.66 -3.69 8.41
N SER A 135 -0.13 -2.98 9.21
CA SER A 135 0.39 -2.04 10.22
C SER A 135 0.64 -2.64 11.61
N SER A 136 0.18 -3.87 11.89
CA SER A 136 0.24 -4.49 13.23
C SER A 136 1.63 -4.50 13.87
N CYS A 137 2.68 -4.72 13.08
CA CYS A 137 4.06 -4.72 13.56
C CYS A 137 4.48 -3.35 14.10
N TRP A 138 3.92 -2.26 13.55
CA TRP A 138 4.23 -0.90 13.95
C TRP A 138 3.78 -0.56 15.37
N ASN A 139 2.77 -1.26 15.90
CA ASN A 139 2.32 -1.09 17.28
C ASN A 139 3.41 -1.46 18.31
N TYR A 140 4.44 -2.19 17.89
CA TYR A 140 5.59 -2.54 18.71
C TYR A 140 6.78 -1.58 18.54
N TYR A 141 6.67 -0.54 17.72
CA TYR A 141 7.77 0.38 17.45
C TYR A 141 8.32 1.00 18.75
N ASP A 142 7.47 1.62 19.58
CA ASP A 142 7.90 2.25 20.85
C ASP A 142 8.49 1.23 21.84
N VAL A 143 7.92 0.01 21.84
CA VAL A 143 8.42 -1.08 22.68
C VAL A 143 9.83 -1.47 22.25
N LEU A 144 10.05 -1.63 20.95
CA LEU A 144 11.37 -1.95 20.41
C LEU A 144 12.34 -0.80 20.60
N GLU A 145 11.91 0.45 20.46
CA GLU A 145 12.77 1.61 20.66
C GLU A 145 13.26 1.69 22.12
N SER A 146 12.34 1.57 23.08
CA SER A 146 12.69 1.55 24.51
C SER A 146 13.60 0.37 24.87
N LEU A 147 13.32 -0.82 24.34
CA LEU A 147 14.15 -2.01 24.51
C LEU A 147 15.55 -1.81 23.92
N PHE A 148 15.65 -1.12 22.77
CA PHE A 148 16.92 -0.87 22.11
C PHE A 148 17.77 0.19 22.85
N ASP A 149 17.14 1.18 23.50
CA ASP A 149 17.80 2.13 24.39
C ASP A 149 18.38 1.45 25.64
N GLU A 150 17.72 0.40 26.14
CA GLU A 150 18.18 -0.36 27.31
C GLU A 150 19.31 -1.35 26.98
N ILE A 151 19.28 -1.99 25.81
CA ILE A 151 20.27 -3.02 25.39
C ILE A 151 21.59 -2.40 24.91
N VAL A 152 21.61 -1.13 24.49
CA VAL A 152 22.81 -0.51 23.88
C VAL A 152 23.18 0.76 24.62
N PRO A 153 24.25 0.76 25.45
CA PRO A 153 25.59 1.06 24.92
C PRO A 153 26.80 0.50 25.74
N SER A 154 27.51 -0.52 25.24
CA SER A 154 28.96 -0.75 25.47
C SER A 154 29.53 -1.85 24.54
N ASP A 155 30.85 -1.82 24.27
CA ASP A 155 31.57 -2.80 23.42
C ASP A 155 31.44 -4.25 23.92
N ASP A 156 31.20 -4.44 25.22
CA ASP A 156 30.86 -5.70 25.85
C ASP A 156 29.34 -5.72 26.08
N LEU A 157 28.62 -6.54 25.30
CA LEU A 157 27.27 -6.95 25.67
C LEU A 157 27.38 -7.61 27.05
N ASN A 158 26.55 -7.19 28.02
CA ASN A 158 26.35 -8.01 29.20
C ASN A 158 25.41 -9.13 28.75
N ASP A 159 25.94 -10.11 28.01
CA ASP A 159 25.19 -11.13 27.27
C ASP A 159 24.05 -11.74 28.10
N GLU A 160 24.25 -11.91 29.42
CA GLU A 160 23.23 -12.44 30.33
C GLU A 160 22.10 -11.46 30.64
N ILE A 161 22.38 -10.18 30.91
CA ILE A 161 21.36 -9.19 31.28
C ILE A 161 20.49 -8.84 30.06
N ASP A 162 21.14 -8.63 28.92
CA ASP A 162 20.46 -8.26 27.67
C ASP A 162 19.58 -9.41 27.18
N SER A 163 20.09 -10.65 27.27
CA SER A 163 19.30 -11.85 26.97
C SER A 163 18.10 -12.00 27.90
N LEU A 164 18.25 -11.73 29.20
CA LEU A 164 17.13 -11.80 30.17
C LEU A 164 16.06 -10.73 29.88
N LEU A 165 16.46 -9.53 29.45
CA LEU A 165 15.53 -8.46 29.10
C LEU A 165 14.74 -8.83 27.83
N LEU A 166 15.43 -9.31 26.79
CA LEU A 166 14.83 -9.83 25.56
C LEU A 166 13.86 -10.98 25.85
N GLU A 167 14.29 -11.92 26.68
CA GLU A 167 13.49 -13.06 27.13
C GLU A 167 12.22 -12.60 27.85
N SER A 168 12.34 -11.69 28.81
CA SER A 168 11.20 -11.16 29.57
C SER A 168 10.20 -10.41 28.68
N THR A 169 10.69 -9.72 27.66
CA THR A 169 9.87 -8.99 26.70
C THR A 169 9.13 -9.94 25.79
N PHE A 170 9.81 -10.96 25.26
CA PHE A 170 9.16 -12.03 24.51
C PHE A 170 8.09 -12.71 25.39
N GLU A 171 8.42 -13.07 26.63
CA GLU A 171 7.49 -13.68 27.58
C GLU A 171 6.25 -12.81 27.91
N LYS A 172 6.36 -11.49 27.76
CA LYS A 172 5.28 -10.54 27.98
C LYS A 172 4.32 -10.44 26.78
N TYR A 173 4.83 -10.52 25.55
CA TYR A 173 4.08 -10.22 24.32
C TYR A 173 3.86 -11.42 23.39
N HIS A 174 4.52 -12.55 23.63
CA HIS A 174 4.20 -13.82 22.97
C HIS A 174 2.92 -14.44 23.57
N TYR A 175 2.39 -15.45 22.87
CA TYR A 175 1.15 -16.12 23.22
C TYR A 175 1.17 -16.79 24.61
N LYS A 176 0.42 -16.24 25.57
CA LYS A 176 0.01 -16.95 26.80
C LYS A 176 -1.45 -17.35 26.68
N SER A 177 -1.73 -18.62 26.38
CA SER A 177 -3.07 -19.21 26.34
C SER A 177 -3.95 -18.73 27.50
N SER A 178 -4.73 -17.67 27.28
CA SER A 178 -5.68 -17.06 28.22
C SER A 178 -6.91 -16.69 27.41
N SER A 179 -7.80 -17.66 27.23
CA SER A 179 -8.91 -17.66 26.25
C SER A 179 -9.91 -16.50 26.37
N ASP A 180 -9.88 -15.72 27.44
CA ASP A 180 -10.99 -14.82 27.78
C ASP A 180 -10.71 -13.35 27.43
N LYS A 181 -9.47 -12.87 27.57
CA LYS A 181 -9.09 -11.51 27.13
C LYS A 181 -8.98 -11.36 25.61
N PHE A 182 -8.54 -12.42 24.95
CA PHE A 182 -8.41 -12.46 23.48
C PHE A 182 -9.78 -12.46 22.78
N LYS A 183 -10.77 -13.18 23.35
CA LYS A 183 -12.16 -13.13 22.87
C LYS A 183 -12.77 -11.73 23.00
N GLU A 184 -12.39 -10.96 24.01
CA GLU A 184 -12.85 -9.58 24.18
C GLU A 184 -12.20 -8.65 23.17
N ALA A 185 -10.90 -8.77 22.91
CA ALA A 185 -10.23 -7.91 21.96
C ALA A 185 -10.54 -8.23 20.49
N ILE A 186 -10.76 -9.50 20.14
CA ILE A 186 -11.28 -9.88 18.82
C ILE A 186 -12.74 -9.45 18.65
N LYS A 187 -13.55 -9.46 19.72
CA LYS A 187 -14.90 -8.88 19.67
C LYS A 187 -14.89 -7.38 19.40
N SER A 188 -13.89 -6.63 19.87
CA SER A 188 -13.73 -5.22 19.48
C SER A 188 -13.25 -5.03 18.04
N LEU A 189 -12.45 -5.95 17.49
CA LEU A 189 -11.99 -5.94 16.08
C LEU A 189 -13.11 -6.26 15.07
N ASN A 190 -14.18 -6.93 15.49
CA ASN A 190 -15.28 -7.41 14.63
C ASN A 190 -16.42 -6.39 14.40
N LYS A 191 -16.22 -5.09 14.69
CA LYS A 191 -17.20 -4.07 14.29
C LYS A 191 -17.22 -3.92 12.77
N LYS A 192 -18.36 -3.48 12.23
CA LYS A 192 -18.61 -3.41 10.78
C LYS A 192 -17.43 -2.72 10.04
N PRO A 193 -16.85 -3.34 9.00
CA PRO A 193 -15.81 -2.70 8.22
C PRO A 193 -16.44 -1.54 7.45
N SER A 194 -16.15 -0.33 7.90
CA SER A 194 -16.42 0.94 7.22
C SER A 194 -15.26 1.88 7.51
N ILE A 195 -15.16 3.02 6.85
CA ILE A 195 -14.17 4.06 7.20
C ILE A 195 -14.25 4.41 8.72
N ILE A 196 -15.44 4.23 9.31
CA ILE A 196 -15.74 4.33 10.76
C ILE A 196 -14.93 3.34 11.63
N THR A 197 -14.41 2.22 11.11
CA THR A 197 -13.49 1.36 11.89
C THR A 197 -12.14 2.01 12.18
N LEU A 198 -11.77 3.08 11.45
CA LEU A 198 -10.64 3.96 11.80
C LEU A 198 -11.03 5.01 12.87
N GLU A 199 -12.31 5.36 12.96
CA GLU A 199 -12.87 6.27 13.99
C GLU A 199 -13.09 5.53 15.32
N ASP A 200 -13.52 4.27 15.30
CA ASP A 200 -13.75 3.43 16.50
C ASP A 200 -12.46 3.09 17.28
N GLU A 201 -11.27 3.47 16.78
CA GLU A 201 -10.00 3.40 17.53
C GLU A 201 -9.93 4.44 18.68
N GLU A 202 -10.86 5.39 18.77
CA GLU A 202 -10.93 6.49 19.76
C GLU A 202 -10.90 6.10 21.26
N SER A 203 -11.01 4.82 21.63
CA SER A 203 -10.85 4.42 23.04
C SER A 203 -9.39 4.37 23.51
N VAL A 204 -8.43 4.40 22.57
CA VAL A 204 -7.00 4.50 22.84
C VAL A 204 -6.43 5.48 21.80
N PRO A 205 -5.76 6.57 22.20
CA PRO A 205 -5.19 7.49 21.22
C PRO A 205 -4.30 6.67 20.27
N PRO A 206 -4.52 6.76 18.93
CA PRO A 206 -3.67 6.05 17.98
C PRO A 206 -2.23 6.43 18.27
N ASN A 207 -1.31 5.47 18.16
CA ASN A 207 0.11 5.75 18.28
C ASN A 207 0.41 7.00 17.43
N PRO A 208 0.97 8.08 18.00
CA PRO A 208 1.18 9.34 17.28
C PRO A 208 1.99 9.17 15.98
N ASP A 209 2.71 8.05 15.85
CA ASP A 209 3.53 7.72 14.68
C ASP A 209 2.92 6.63 13.78
N HIS A 210 1.63 6.29 13.89
CA HIS A 210 1.00 5.27 13.03
C HIS A 210 1.22 5.59 11.53
N MET A 211 1.52 4.57 10.73
CA MET A 211 1.93 4.73 9.33
C MET A 211 0.97 5.60 8.53
N ILE A 212 -0.34 5.41 8.71
CA ILE A 212 -1.38 6.19 7.99
C ILE A 212 -1.29 7.70 8.20
N LEU A 213 -0.76 8.15 9.34
CA LEU A 213 -0.65 9.57 9.67
C LEU A 213 0.35 10.28 8.74
N SER A 214 1.29 9.54 8.15
CA SER A 214 2.27 10.04 7.17
C SER A 214 1.77 10.07 5.71
N MET A 215 0.47 9.94 5.47
CA MET A 215 -0.12 9.99 4.13
C MET A 215 0.18 11.32 3.42
N GLN A 216 0.15 12.43 4.16
CA GLN A 216 0.46 13.75 3.61
C GLN A 216 1.91 13.82 3.09
N ASP A 217 2.86 13.22 3.80
CA ASP A 217 4.25 13.13 3.35
C ASP A 217 4.38 12.33 2.06
N THR A 218 3.52 11.31 1.89
CA THR A 218 3.46 10.52 0.66
C THR A 218 2.92 11.33 -0.52
N VAL A 219 1.86 12.11 -0.30
CA VAL A 219 1.33 13.05 -1.29
C VAL A 219 2.39 14.09 -1.67
N ALA A 220 3.12 14.64 -0.69
CA ALA A 220 4.19 15.62 -0.94
C ALA A 220 5.40 15.02 -1.68
N THR A 221 5.75 13.76 -1.38
CA THR A 221 6.89 13.05 -1.97
C THR A 221 6.62 12.64 -3.41
N LEU A 222 5.47 12.00 -3.66
CA LEU A 222 5.10 11.53 -5.00
C LEU A 222 4.57 12.66 -5.89
N GLY A 223 3.97 13.69 -5.30
CA GLY A 223 3.29 14.73 -6.07
C GLY A 223 2.13 14.15 -6.90
N PRO A 224 1.89 14.67 -8.11
CA PRO A 224 0.85 14.15 -9.01
C PRO A 224 1.03 12.68 -9.42
N LEU A 225 2.23 12.10 -9.25
CA LEU A 225 2.50 10.69 -9.57
C LEU A 225 1.80 9.70 -8.63
N ILE A 226 1.17 10.18 -7.56
CA ILE A 226 0.29 9.34 -6.72
C ILE A 226 -0.86 8.72 -7.54
N PHE A 227 -1.39 9.43 -8.55
CA PHE A 227 -2.48 8.94 -9.38
C PHE A 227 -2.10 7.79 -10.32
N PRO A 228 -1.04 7.88 -11.16
CA PRO A 228 -0.59 6.75 -11.96
C PRO A 228 -0.15 5.57 -11.08
N LEU A 229 0.50 5.82 -9.93
CA LEU A 229 0.85 4.74 -8.99
C LEU A 229 -0.38 4.07 -8.38
N TRP A 230 -1.44 4.83 -8.09
CA TRP A 230 -2.72 4.30 -7.61
C TRP A 230 -3.42 3.46 -8.68
N LYS A 231 -3.41 3.90 -9.96
CA LYS A 231 -3.93 3.13 -11.09
C LYS A 231 -3.19 1.80 -11.26
N LEU A 232 -1.85 1.82 -11.24
CA LEU A 232 -1.03 0.59 -11.25
C LEU A 232 -1.35 -0.33 -10.06
N SER A 233 -1.57 0.25 -8.88
CA SER A 233 -1.96 -0.50 -7.69
C SER A 233 -3.34 -1.13 -7.85
N LEU A 234 -4.33 -0.43 -8.44
CA LEU A 234 -5.67 -0.97 -8.75
C LEU A 234 -5.61 -2.14 -9.76
N LEU A 235 -4.70 -2.06 -10.74
CA LEU A 235 -4.43 -3.16 -11.68
C LEU A 235 -3.74 -4.36 -11.03
N ARG A 236 -3.33 -4.24 -9.75
CA ARG A 236 -2.52 -5.22 -9.04
C ARG A 236 -1.30 -5.59 -9.87
N GLU A 237 -0.60 -4.57 -10.37
CA GLU A 237 0.68 -4.72 -11.05
C GLU A 237 1.81 -4.91 -10.03
N PRO A 238 2.85 -5.71 -10.30
CA PRO A 238 4.01 -5.79 -9.42
C PRO A 238 4.85 -4.51 -9.51
N VAL A 239 4.84 -3.71 -8.44
CA VAL A 239 5.53 -2.42 -8.36
C VAL A 239 6.70 -2.48 -7.39
N LEU A 240 7.87 -1.98 -7.82
CA LEU A 240 9.06 -1.85 -6.99
C LEU A 240 9.40 -0.38 -6.71
N ILE A 241 9.39 0.02 -5.44
CA ILE A 241 9.83 1.33 -4.98
C ILE A 241 11.31 1.27 -4.59
N TYR A 242 12.10 2.25 -5.02
CA TYR A 242 13.52 2.33 -4.67
C TYR A 242 14.01 3.78 -4.55
N GLY A 243 15.21 3.94 -4.00
CA GLY A 243 15.85 5.24 -3.83
C GLY A 243 15.38 5.98 -2.57
N GLY A 244 15.68 7.28 -2.49
CA GLY A 244 15.40 8.09 -1.31
C GLY A 244 16.35 7.80 -0.15
N SER A 245 16.24 8.59 0.91
CA SER A 245 17.18 8.54 2.04
C SER A 245 16.85 7.44 3.06
N SER A 246 15.58 7.09 3.26
CA SER A 246 15.11 6.21 4.36
C SER A 246 14.20 5.08 3.84
N VAL A 247 14.41 3.88 4.37
CA VAL A 247 13.59 2.70 4.08
C VAL A 247 12.22 2.80 4.73
N GLU A 248 12.13 3.41 5.90
CA GLU A 248 10.85 3.69 6.57
C GLU A 248 9.90 4.47 5.65
N LYS A 249 10.41 5.51 4.97
CA LYS A 249 9.63 6.30 4.02
C LYS A 249 9.13 5.46 2.85
N MET A 250 9.97 4.57 2.31
CA MET A 250 9.55 3.64 1.25
C MET A 250 8.42 2.72 1.73
N ASN A 251 8.57 2.13 2.92
CA ASN A 251 7.58 1.22 3.48
C ASN A 251 6.24 1.91 3.79
N LYS A 252 6.29 3.14 4.29
CA LYS A 252 5.10 4.00 4.47
C LYS A 252 4.38 4.23 3.15
N ILE A 253 5.10 4.59 2.08
CA ILE A 253 4.50 4.76 0.74
C ILE A 253 3.88 3.44 0.24
N SER A 254 4.59 2.31 0.36
CA SER A 254 4.05 1.00 -0.04
C SER A 254 2.77 0.65 0.71
N TYR A 255 2.73 0.90 2.02
CA TYR A 255 1.53 0.73 2.84
C TYR A 255 0.39 1.64 2.40
N HIS A 256 0.66 2.93 2.16
CA HIS A 256 -0.35 3.87 1.68
C HIS A 256 -0.96 3.42 0.35
N MET A 257 -0.14 2.98 -0.62
CA MET A 257 -0.67 2.48 -1.89
C MET A 257 -1.54 1.23 -1.71
N SER A 258 -1.23 0.38 -0.73
CA SER A 258 -2.07 -0.76 -0.40
C SER A 258 -3.45 -0.34 0.12
N ILE A 259 -3.55 0.77 0.85
CA ILE A 259 -4.81 1.34 1.37
C ILE A 259 -5.58 2.10 0.30
N LEU A 260 -4.91 2.98 -0.45
CA LEU A 260 -5.58 3.84 -1.45
C LEU A 260 -6.20 3.01 -2.58
N SER A 261 -5.68 1.81 -2.84
CA SER A 261 -6.13 0.91 -3.90
C SER A 261 -7.07 -0.21 -3.44
N ILE A 262 -7.60 -0.13 -2.21
CA ILE A 262 -8.61 -1.10 -1.74
C ILE A 262 -9.87 -0.96 -2.57
N ILE A 263 -10.46 -2.10 -2.99
CA ILE A 263 -11.78 -2.10 -3.61
C ILE A 263 -12.84 -2.06 -2.48
N PRO A 264 -13.74 -1.06 -2.47
CA PRO A 264 -14.77 -0.94 -1.45
C PRO A 264 -15.62 -2.23 -1.31
N LEU A 265 -15.86 -2.65 -0.07
CA LEU A 265 -16.58 -3.90 0.22
C LEU A 265 -18.04 -3.86 -0.28
N GLU A 266 -18.63 -2.67 -0.36
CA GLU A 266 -20.00 -2.47 -0.85
C GLU A 266 -20.17 -2.92 -2.31
N LEU A 267 -19.08 -2.88 -3.10
CA LEU A 267 -19.07 -3.32 -4.49
C LEU A 267 -18.95 -4.85 -4.64
N GLN A 268 -18.62 -5.58 -3.58
CA GLN A 268 -18.36 -7.02 -3.63
C GLN A 268 -19.48 -7.80 -4.31
N ASN A 269 -20.73 -7.57 -3.88
CA ASN A 269 -21.87 -8.34 -4.37
C ASN A 269 -22.16 -8.07 -5.85
N GLU A 270 -22.15 -6.80 -6.27
CA GLU A 270 -22.44 -6.42 -7.66
C GLU A 270 -21.29 -6.81 -8.59
N LEU A 271 -20.04 -6.70 -8.12
CA LEU A 271 -18.87 -7.16 -8.86
C LEU A 271 -18.92 -8.68 -9.09
N ILE A 272 -19.11 -9.47 -8.03
CA ILE A 272 -19.20 -10.94 -8.12
C ILE A 272 -20.31 -11.35 -9.09
N LYS A 273 -21.51 -10.75 -8.98
CA LYS A 273 -22.62 -11.03 -9.90
C LYS A 273 -22.29 -10.69 -11.35
N SER A 274 -21.68 -9.52 -11.59
CA SER A 274 -21.31 -9.10 -12.94
C SER A 274 -20.27 -10.05 -13.57
N MET A 275 -19.31 -10.52 -12.79
CA MET A 275 -18.32 -11.51 -13.24
C MET A 275 -18.97 -12.87 -13.54
N GLN A 276 -19.84 -13.38 -12.66
CA GLN A 276 -20.53 -14.67 -12.85
C GLN A 276 -21.41 -14.67 -14.11
N ARG A 277 -22.12 -13.56 -14.36
CA ARG A 277 -22.91 -13.38 -15.58
C ARG A 277 -22.06 -13.40 -16.85
N LEU A 278 -20.86 -12.84 -16.80
CA LEU A 278 -19.95 -12.81 -17.95
C LEU A 278 -19.41 -14.20 -18.31
N THR A 279 -19.05 -14.99 -17.29
CA THR A 279 -18.46 -16.32 -17.46
C THR A 279 -19.50 -17.41 -17.66
N ASN A 280 -20.79 -17.13 -17.47
CA ASN A 280 -21.88 -18.12 -17.44
C ASN A 280 -21.59 -19.29 -16.48
N ALA A 281 -20.78 -19.06 -15.46
CA ALA A 281 -20.31 -20.12 -14.58
C ALA A 281 -21.16 -20.16 -13.30
N ASP A 282 -21.77 -21.31 -13.04
CA ASP A 282 -22.34 -21.66 -11.74
C ASP A 282 -21.20 -22.01 -10.76
N THR A 283 -20.32 -21.06 -10.48
CA THR A 283 -19.27 -21.23 -9.46
C THR A 283 -19.89 -21.15 -8.07
N ASP A 284 -19.45 -22.02 -7.17
CA ASP A 284 -19.82 -21.97 -5.76
C ASP A 284 -19.56 -20.57 -5.17
N HIS A 285 -20.55 -20.05 -4.43
CA HIS A 285 -20.49 -18.70 -3.88
C HIS A 285 -19.23 -18.49 -3.01
N HIS A 286 -18.77 -19.52 -2.30
CA HIS A 286 -17.57 -19.46 -1.47
C HIS A 286 -16.29 -19.18 -2.27
N ASP A 287 -16.13 -19.79 -3.44
CA ASP A 287 -14.96 -19.59 -4.29
C ASP A 287 -14.94 -18.18 -4.90
N SER A 288 -16.10 -17.66 -5.30
CA SER A 288 -16.21 -16.29 -5.81
C SER A 288 -15.86 -15.23 -4.76
N VAL A 289 -16.17 -15.47 -3.47
CA VAL A 289 -15.82 -14.58 -2.36
C VAL A 289 -14.32 -14.58 -2.12
N ASN A 290 -13.67 -15.75 -2.10
CA ASN A 290 -12.22 -15.84 -1.98
C ASN A 290 -11.50 -15.18 -3.16
N GLN A 291 -12.04 -15.32 -4.38
CA GLN A 291 -11.52 -14.66 -5.57
C GLN A 291 -11.66 -13.14 -5.52
N PHE A 292 -12.71 -12.63 -4.88
CA PHE A 292 -12.85 -11.19 -4.62
C PHE A 292 -11.82 -10.71 -3.60
N GLN A 293 -11.60 -11.45 -2.51
CA GLN A 293 -10.62 -11.07 -1.48
C GLN A 293 -9.21 -10.88 -2.07
N ASN A 294 -8.79 -11.77 -2.98
CA ASN A 294 -7.48 -11.64 -3.64
C ASN A 294 -7.37 -10.40 -4.54
N LEU A 295 -8.50 -9.87 -5.04
CA LEU A 295 -8.54 -8.61 -5.75
C LEU A 295 -8.74 -7.41 -4.83
N GLN A 296 -9.44 -7.59 -3.72
CA GLN A 296 -9.88 -6.49 -2.86
C GLN A 296 -8.69 -5.72 -2.31
N TYR A 297 -7.64 -6.44 -1.91
CA TYR A 297 -6.45 -5.89 -1.29
C TYR A 297 -5.23 -6.04 -2.20
N TYR A 298 -4.37 -5.04 -2.17
CA TYR A 298 -3.09 -5.08 -2.86
C TYR A 298 -2.02 -5.64 -1.93
N GLN A 299 -1.33 -6.71 -2.36
CA GLN A 299 -0.42 -7.44 -1.49
C GLN A 299 0.84 -6.63 -1.19
N LEU A 300 1.09 -6.39 0.09
CA LEU A 300 2.26 -5.67 0.57
C LEU A 300 3.37 -6.64 0.95
N LEU A 301 4.57 -6.48 0.38
CA LEU A 301 5.76 -7.28 0.73
C LEU A 301 6.84 -6.45 1.45
N TYR A 302 6.64 -5.13 1.56
CA TYR A 302 7.62 -4.20 2.12
C TYR A 302 9.02 -4.39 1.50
N ASN A 303 10.09 -4.32 2.30
CA ASN A 303 11.44 -4.38 1.81
C ASN A 303 11.84 -5.81 1.41
N ILE A 304 12.25 -5.97 0.15
CA ILE A 304 12.68 -7.24 -0.45
C ILE A 304 14.16 -7.20 -0.84
N CYS A 305 14.77 -8.38 -0.82
CA CYS A 305 16.19 -8.61 -1.16
C CYS A 305 16.31 -9.61 -2.33
N LEU A 306 17.52 -9.75 -2.87
CA LEU A 306 17.80 -10.69 -3.98
C LEU A 306 17.36 -12.14 -3.73
N LYS A 307 17.41 -12.60 -2.48
CA LYS A 307 16.98 -13.96 -2.13
C LYS A 307 15.48 -14.19 -2.24
N ASP A 308 14.66 -13.14 -2.07
CA ASP A 308 13.20 -13.26 -2.13
C ASP A 308 12.69 -13.54 -3.54
N VAL A 309 13.47 -13.15 -4.56
CA VAL A 309 13.15 -13.29 -5.98
C VAL A 309 12.78 -14.72 -6.36
N SER A 310 13.37 -15.74 -5.73
CA SER A 310 13.02 -17.14 -6.02
C SER A 310 11.67 -17.58 -5.43
N SER A 311 11.23 -16.96 -4.33
CA SER A 311 10.02 -17.34 -3.59
C SER A 311 8.78 -16.58 -4.05
N ILE A 312 8.97 -15.38 -4.61
CA ILE A 312 7.88 -14.51 -5.10
C ILE A 312 7.04 -15.19 -6.20
N PRO A 313 7.62 -15.82 -7.24
CA PRO A 313 6.82 -16.41 -8.33
C PRO A 313 5.85 -17.49 -7.85
N SER A 314 6.30 -18.39 -6.97
CA SER A 314 5.45 -19.42 -6.37
C SER A 314 4.34 -18.81 -5.53
N PHE A 315 4.66 -17.78 -4.74
CA PHE A 315 3.70 -17.09 -3.90
C PHE A 315 2.62 -16.38 -4.73
N VAL A 316 3.04 -15.65 -5.78
CA VAL A 316 2.14 -14.92 -6.71
C VAL A 316 1.25 -15.89 -7.49
N ALA A 317 1.80 -17.02 -7.94
CA ALA A 317 1.03 -18.04 -8.67
C ALA A 317 -0.11 -18.62 -7.80
N VAL A 318 0.14 -18.84 -6.51
CA VAL A 318 -0.85 -19.39 -5.57
C VAL A 318 -1.90 -18.34 -5.21
N ARG A 319 -1.48 -17.11 -4.90
CA ARG A 319 -2.38 -16.03 -4.46
C ARG A 319 -3.12 -15.35 -5.62
N LYS A 320 -2.64 -15.49 -6.86
CA LYS A 320 -3.19 -14.84 -8.06
C LYS A 320 -3.38 -13.33 -7.89
N THR A 321 -2.41 -12.68 -7.24
CA THR A 321 -2.44 -11.24 -6.97
C THR A 321 -1.08 -10.62 -7.26
N GLY A 322 -1.07 -9.35 -7.67
CA GLY A 322 0.15 -8.57 -7.74
C GLY A 322 0.52 -8.01 -6.39
N PHE A 323 1.66 -7.34 -6.32
CA PHE A 323 2.23 -6.91 -5.06
C PHE A 323 3.01 -5.59 -5.19
N ILE A 324 3.20 -4.92 -4.06
CA ILE A 324 4.10 -3.78 -3.95
C ILE A 324 5.22 -4.09 -2.97
N ALA A 325 6.43 -3.74 -3.38
CA ALA A 325 7.63 -3.95 -2.60
C ALA A 325 8.55 -2.73 -2.69
N SER A 326 9.44 -2.61 -1.71
CA SER A 326 10.50 -1.61 -1.67
C SER A 326 11.86 -2.30 -1.69
N THR A 327 12.88 -1.62 -2.18
CA THR A 327 14.25 -2.10 -2.07
C THR A 327 15.27 -0.98 -2.15
N ARG A 328 16.46 -1.23 -1.58
CA ARG A 328 17.67 -0.44 -1.86
C ARG A 328 18.64 -1.16 -2.80
N ASP A 329 18.35 -2.41 -3.16
CA ASP A 329 19.18 -3.20 -4.05
C ASP A 329 18.90 -2.82 -5.51
N VAL A 330 19.75 -1.98 -6.09
CA VAL A 330 19.66 -1.53 -7.50
C VAL A 330 19.64 -2.71 -8.49
N ILE A 331 20.22 -3.85 -8.11
CA ILE A 331 20.25 -5.07 -8.94
C ILE A 331 18.84 -5.60 -9.24
N LEU A 332 17.85 -5.34 -8.36
CA LEU A 332 16.47 -5.78 -8.56
C LEU A 332 15.71 -4.98 -9.62
N LEU A 333 16.22 -3.83 -10.06
CA LEU A 333 15.53 -2.96 -11.03
C LEU A 333 15.41 -3.58 -12.42
N GLU A 334 16.36 -4.43 -12.81
CA GLU A 334 16.37 -5.11 -14.12
C GLU A 334 15.59 -6.43 -14.10
N ASN A 335 14.98 -6.78 -12.96
CA ASN A 335 14.32 -8.07 -12.80
C ASN A 335 12.93 -8.07 -13.48
N PRO A 336 12.64 -9.06 -14.35
CA PRO A 336 11.36 -9.13 -15.08
C PRO A 336 10.13 -9.38 -14.20
N LEU A 337 10.31 -9.66 -12.89
CA LEU A 337 9.19 -9.80 -11.96
C LEU A 337 8.41 -8.51 -11.74
N PHE A 338 9.05 -7.35 -11.96
CA PHE A 338 8.42 -6.05 -11.74
C PHE A 338 8.03 -5.44 -13.09
N THR A 339 6.79 -4.97 -13.19
CA THR A 339 6.31 -4.29 -14.39
C THR A 339 6.57 -2.80 -14.35
N SER A 340 6.60 -2.23 -13.13
CA SER A 340 6.85 -0.80 -12.92
C SER A 340 7.82 -0.59 -11.76
N THR A 341 8.70 0.40 -11.91
CA THR A 341 9.57 0.85 -10.83
C THR A 341 9.33 2.33 -10.52
N VAL A 342 9.38 2.67 -9.24
CA VAL A 342 9.19 4.03 -8.74
C VAL A 342 10.46 4.48 -8.05
N LYS A 343 11.12 5.49 -8.61
CA LYS A 343 12.29 6.12 -7.99
C LYS A 343 11.83 7.26 -7.09
N LEU A 344 12.17 7.18 -5.82
CA LEU A 344 11.97 8.27 -4.88
C LEU A 344 13.09 9.31 -5.00
N PRO A 345 12.78 10.59 -4.74
CA PRO A 345 13.78 11.65 -4.80
C PRO A 345 14.73 11.58 -3.60
N ASP A 346 16.02 11.77 -3.85
CA ASP A 346 17.03 11.84 -2.79
C ASP A 346 17.05 13.21 -2.12
N ASN A 347 16.72 14.26 -2.88
CA ASN A 347 16.63 15.64 -2.39
C ASN A 347 15.18 16.12 -2.32
N SER A 348 14.91 17.06 -1.41
CA SER A 348 13.57 17.64 -1.26
C SER A 348 13.07 18.38 -2.50
N LEU A 349 13.95 18.87 -3.37
CA LEU A 349 13.57 19.59 -4.60
C LEU A 349 13.32 18.67 -5.80
N ASP A 350 13.86 17.45 -5.78
CA ASP A 350 13.66 16.49 -6.85
C ASP A 350 12.27 15.88 -6.78
N ILE A 351 11.81 15.36 -7.92
CA ILE A 351 10.49 14.74 -8.09
C ILE A 351 10.71 13.24 -8.30
N ALA A 352 9.78 12.45 -7.77
CA ALA A 352 9.74 11.03 -8.05
C ALA A 352 9.60 10.77 -9.56
N SER A 353 9.96 9.57 -10.01
CA SER A 353 9.75 9.14 -11.39
C SER A 353 9.25 7.70 -11.43
N ILE A 354 8.27 7.44 -12.29
CA ILE A 354 7.78 6.09 -12.59
C ILE A 354 8.39 5.67 -13.91
N SER A 355 8.88 4.44 -13.99
CA SER A 355 9.29 3.82 -15.25
C SER A 355 8.63 2.45 -15.39
N THR A 356 8.05 2.20 -16.56
CA THR A 356 7.41 0.93 -16.92
C THR A 356 8.36 0.12 -17.81
N SER A 357 8.32 -1.22 -17.68
CA SER A 357 9.13 -2.09 -18.51
C SER A 357 8.71 -2.00 -19.98
N ALA A 358 9.68 -2.01 -20.89
CA ALA A 358 9.48 -1.74 -22.32
C ALA A 358 8.54 -2.72 -23.05
N ASP A 359 8.30 -3.90 -22.48
CA ASP A 359 7.39 -4.90 -23.06
C ASP A 359 5.91 -4.58 -22.80
N ASN A 360 5.62 -3.72 -21.81
CA ASN A 360 4.27 -3.22 -21.58
C ASN A 360 4.14 -1.87 -22.27
N ASN A 361 3.34 -1.79 -23.34
CA ASN A 361 2.98 -0.54 -24.04
C ASN A 361 2.30 0.52 -23.13
N ASN A 362 2.13 0.23 -21.84
CA ASN A 362 1.47 1.08 -20.86
C ASN A 362 2.40 2.24 -20.46
N GLU A 363 2.12 3.43 -20.99
CA GLU A 363 2.86 4.67 -20.72
C GLU A 363 2.51 5.31 -19.35
N PHE A 364 2.31 4.55 -18.25
CA PHE A 364 1.97 5.10 -16.92
C PHE A 364 3.10 5.91 -16.24
N SER A 365 4.08 6.36 -17.00
CA SER A 365 5.23 7.14 -16.51
C SER A 365 4.87 8.58 -16.14
N PHE A 366 3.72 9.07 -16.61
CA PHE A 366 3.29 10.46 -16.42
C PHE A 366 1.93 10.54 -15.72
N CYS A 367 1.69 11.65 -15.05
CA CYS A 367 0.39 12.03 -14.54
C CYS A 367 -0.44 12.65 -15.66
N THR A 368 -1.74 12.33 -15.74
CA THR A 368 -2.62 12.96 -16.71
C THR A 368 -2.88 14.42 -16.36
N ARG A 369 -3.31 15.22 -17.34
CA ARG A 369 -3.61 16.64 -17.07
C ARG A 369 -4.77 16.79 -16.10
N ARG A 370 -5.80 15.96 -16.24
CA ARG A 370 -6.93 15.93 -15.29
C ARG A 370 -6.46 15.57 -13.88
N ASP A 371 -5.56 14.60 -13.74
CA ASP A 371 -5.00 14.19 -12.44
C ASP A 371 -4.09 15.25 -11.82
N SER A 372 -3.29 15.96 -12.62
CA SER A 372 -2.51 17.10 -12.15
C SER A 372 -3.42 18.20 -11.57
N ARG A 373 -4.55 18.49 -12.20
CA ARG A 373 -5.52 19.47 -11.68
C ARG A 373 -6.15 19.01 -10.37
N LYS A 374 -6.51 17.73 -10.26
CA LYS A 374 -7.00 17.15 -9.01
C LYS A 374 -5.95 17.24 -7.90
N PHE A 375 -4.69 16.95 -8.23
CA PHE A 375 -3.56 17.09 -7.31
C PHE A 375 -3.43 18.53 -6.79
N ASP A 376 -3.52 19.53 -7.67
CA ASP A 376 -3.44 20.94 -7.27
C ASP A 376 -4.55 21.32 -6.28
N ILE A 377 -5.77 20.82 -6.50
CA ILE A 377 -6.88 21.05 -5.56
C ILE A 377 -6.62 20.37 -4.21
N LEU A 378 -6.17 19.11 -4.24
CA LEU A 378 -5.83 18.34 -3.04
C LEU A 378 -4.67 18.98 -2.26
N GLN A 379 -3.63 19.46 -2.95
CA GLN A 379 -2.50 20.17 -2.35
C GLN A 379 -2.92 21.48 -1.72
N ASN A 380 -3.77 22.27 -2.39
CA ASN A 380 -4.29 23.52 -1.82
C ASN A 380 -5.10 23.25 -0.55
N PHE A 381 -5.88 22.16 -0.52
CA PHE A 381 -6.63 21.78 0.68
C PHE A 381 -5.70 21.41 1.85
N ILE A 382 -4.67 20.61 1.60
CA ILE A 382 -3.66 20.27 2.62
C ILE A 382 -2.95 21.54 3.11
N ALA A 383 -2.56 22.43 2.19
CA ALA A 383 -1.89 23.69 2.52
C ALA A 383 -2.77 24.64 3.35
N LEU A 384 -4.09 24.67 3.11
CA LEU A 384 -5.02 25.45 3.94
C LEU A 384 -5.04 25.00 5.41
N GLN A 385 -4.70 23.74 5.68
CA GLN A 385 -4.67 23.21 7.05
C GLN A 385 -3.30 23.38 7.75
N GLN A 386 -2.20 23.51 7.01
CA GLN A 386 -0.82 23.53 7.57
C GLN A 386 -0.03 24.82 7.29
N GLY A 387 -0.57 25.75 6.50
CA GLY A 387 0.14 26.93 5.98
C GLY A 387 0.77 26.67 4.61
N GLU A 388 1.02 27.74 3.85
CA GLU A 388 1.59 27.62 2.49
C GLU A 388 3.02 27.03 2.55
N PRO A 389 3.33 26.00 1.74
CA PRO A 389 4.69 25.47 1.65
C PRO A 389 5.63 26.52 1.03
N GLU A 390 6.76 26.80 1.68
CA GLU A 390 7.74 27.82 1.26
C GLU A 390 8.37 27.57 -0.12
N ASN A 391 8.30 26.33 -0.66
CA ASN A 391 8.85 25.95 -1.97
C ASN A 391 7.93 24.97 -2.70
N ARG A 392 7.15 25.45 -3.68
CA ARG A 392 6.34 24.60 -4.55
C ARG A 392 7.22 23.94 -5.61
N LYS A 393 7.26 22.60 -5.65
CA LYS A 393 7.98 21.87 -6.70
C LYS A 393 7.29 22.10 -8.05
N ASP A 394 8.08 22.19 -9.12
CA ASP A 394 7.56 22.28 -10.48
C ASP A 394 7.26 20.88 -11.03
N TYR A 395 5.99 20.47 -10.96
CA TYR A 395 5.55 19.16 -11.43
C TYR A 395 5.37 19.05 -12.96
N SER A 396 5.66 20.10 -13.74
CA SER A 396 5.45 20.11 -15.20
C SER A 396 6.15 18.97 -15.95
N LYS A 397 7.27 18.48 -15.42
CA LYS A 397 8.04 17.36 -16.00
C LYS A 397 7.38 15.99 -15.83
N CYS A 398 6.47 15.86 -14.87
CA CYS A 398 5.80 14.61 -14.54
C CYS A 398 4.36 14.57 -15.07
N VAL A 399 3.93 15.60 -15.80
CA VAL A 399 2.59 15.68 -16.40
C VAL A 399 2.69 15.44 -17.90
N GLU A 400 1.74 14.69 -18.44
CA GLU A 400 1.66 14.42 -19.87
C GLU A 400 1.46 15.72 -20.69
N LYS A 401 1.88 15.67 -21.95
CA LYS A 401 1.63 16.77 -22.88
C LYS A 401 0.19 16.73 -23.38
N GLN A 402 -0.34 17.90 -23.71
CA GLN A 402 -1.65 18.02 -24.34
C GLN A 402 -1.74 17.18 -25.62
N SER A 403 -2.77 16.34 -25.70
CA SER A 403 -3.05 15.57 -26.91
C SER A 403 -3.71 16.45 -27.98
N TRP A 404 -3.58 16.05 -29.25
CA TRP A 404 -4.23 16.76 -30.36
C TRP A 404 -5.76 16.69 -30.29
N SER A 405 -6.31 15.56 -29.81
CA SER A 405 -7.75 15.40 -29.60
C SER A 405 -8.26 16.37 -28.53
N GLU A 406 -7.55 16.49 -27.41
CA GLU A 406 -7.84 17.49 -26.37
C GLU A 406 -7.77 18.91 -26.94
N TYR A 407 -6.71 19.24 -27.69
CA TYR A 407 -6.52 20.56 -28.29
C TYR A 407 -7.65 20.93 -29.27
N LEU A 408 -7.98 20.05 -30.21
CA LEU A 408 -9.04 20.28 -31.18
C LEU A 408 -10.41 20.39 -30.51
N TYR A 409 -10.68 19.54 -29.53
CA TYR A 409 -11.92 19.61 -28.77
C TYR A 409 -12.03 20.93 -28.01
N LYS A 410 -10.97 21.39 -27.35
CA LYS A 410 -10.97 22.69 -26.66
C LYS A 410 -11.24 23.85 -27.60
N ILE A 411 -10.65 23.84 -28.80
CA ILE A 411 -10.94 24.85 -29.82
C ILE A 411 -12.42 24.79 -30.18
N PHE A 412 -12.92 23.61 -30.58
CA PHE A 412 -14.31 23.46 -30.98
C PHE A 412 -15.28 23.87 -29.86
N LYS A 413 -15.02 23.45 -28.62
CA LYS A 413 -15.83 23.76 -27.45
C LYS A 413 -15.80 25.26 -27.13
N TRP A 414 -14.64 25.92 -27.23
CA TRP A 414 -14.51 27.37 -27.07
C TRP A 414 -15.33 28.13 -28.12
N TRP A 415 -15.30 27.68 -29.39
CA TRP A 415 -16.15 28.25 -30.44
C TRP A 415 -17.64 28.02 -30.14
N ALA A 416 -18.01 26.81 -29.72
CA ALA A 416 -19.39 26.44 -29.41
C ALA A 416 -19.93 27.17 -28.17
N SER A 417 -19.08 27.45 -27.19
CA SER A 417 -19.40 28.16 -25.94
C SER A 417 -19.28 29.68 -26.07
N ALA A 418 -19.06 30.19 -27.28
CA ALA A 418 -18.86 31.62 -27.54
C ALA A 418 -17.76 32.27 -26.68
N GLY A 419 -16.73 31.49 -26.33
CA GLY A 419 -15.55 31.95 -25.60
C GLY A 419 -15.59 31.80 -24.09
N GLU A 420 -16.59 31.10 -23.53
CA GLU A 420 -16.59 30.74 -22.11
C GLU A 420 -15.49 29.72 -21.79
N ASP A 421 -14.75 29.98 -20.71
CA ASP A 421 -13.65 29.14 -20.24
C ASP A 421 -14.18 28.00 -19.35
N ILE A 422 -14.71 26.96 -20.00
CA ILE A 422 -15.36 25.81 -19.35
C ILE A 422 -14.36 24.99 -18.51
N GLU A 423 -13.05 25.15 -18.71
CA GLU A 423 -12.06 24.50 -17.84
C GLU A 423 -12.17 24.97 -16.39
N LEU A 424 -12.52 26.24 -16.18
CA LEU A 424 -12.77 26.77 -14.84
C LEU A 424 -13.98 26.10 -14.22
N GLN A 425 -15.02 25.82 -15.01
CA GLN A 425 -16.22 25.14 -14.55
C GLN A 425 -15.94 23.69 -14.15
N ASP A 426 -15.16 22.95 -14.95
CA ASP A 426 -14.75 21.57 -14.60
C ASP A 426 -13.90 21.55 -13.32
N VAL A 427 -13.00 22.53 -13.16
CA VAL A 427 -12.19 22.70 -11.93
C VAL A 427 -13.07 23.06 -10.73
N GLU A 428 -14.07 23.92 -10.91
CA GLU A 428 -15.03 24.27 -9.85
C GLU A 428 -15.87 23.06 -9.43
N LEU A 429 -16.36 22.26 -10.37
CA LEU A 429 -17.07 21.01 -10.07
C LEU A 429 -16.18 20.02 -9.30
N LEU A 430 -14.92 19.87 -9.71
CA LEU A 430 -13.95 19.03 -9.00
C LEU A 430 -13.69 19.55 -7.57
N LYS A 431 -13.61 20.87 -7.38
CA LYS A 431 -13.48 21.49 -6.06
C LYS A 431 -14.71 21.24 -5.21
N GLU A 432 -15.92 21.38 -5.77
CA GLU A 432 -17.16 21.11 -5.05
C GLU A 432 -17.27 19.66 -4.61
N ASP A 433 -16.94 18.71 -5.49
CA ASP A 433 -16.95 17.28 -5.16
C ASP A 433 -15.96 16.96 -4.03
N LEU A 434 -14.74 17.52 -4.09
CA LEU A 434 -13.76 17.38 -3.01
C LEU A 434 -14.26 18.03 -1.70
N LEU A 435 -14.83 19.23 -1.78
CA LEU A 435 -15.38 19.92 -0.61
C LEU A 435 -16.56 19.17 0.02
N LYS A 436 -17.38 18.46 -0.76
CA LYS A 436 -18.47 17.63 -0.22
C LYS A 436 -17.92 16.50 0.64
N ILE A 437 -16.87 15.81 0.19
CA ILE A 437 -16.21 14.74 0.97
C ILE A 437 -15.76 15.31 2.31
N PHE A 438 -15.06 16.45 2.27
CA PHE A 438 -14.50 17.05 3.48
C PHE A 438 -15.54 17.71 4.41
N ARG A 439 -16.70 18.14 3.89
CA ARG A 439 -17.78 18.76 4.70
C ARG A 439 -18.79 17.76 5.26
N TYR A 440 -18.96 16.59 4.65
CA TYR A 440 -19.94 15.59 5.11
C TYR A 440 -19.61 15.04 6.51
N THR A 441 -18.36 15.18 6.95
CA THR A 441 -17.92 14.82 8.31
C THR A 441 -18.07 15.94 9.34
N ASP A 442 -18.37 17.18 8.92
CA ASP A 442 -18.52 18.35 9.80
C ASP A 442 -19.98 18.61 10.21
N GLU A 443 -20.94 17.72 9.89
CA GLU A 443 -22.33 17.90 10.34
C GLU A 443 -22.46 17.78 11.88
N PRO A 444 -23.09 18.76 12.56
CA PRO A 444 -23.04 18.94 14.02
C PRO A 444 -23.99 18.03 14.82
N ASP A 445 -24.46 16.91 14.26
CA ASP A 445 -25.46 16.06 14.92
C ASP A 445 -24.86 15.02 15.90
N SER A 446 -23.53 14.94 16.03
CA SER A 446 -22.86 14.30 17.17
C SER A 446 -22.32 15.34 18.15
N VAL A 447 -23.14 15.68 19.15
CA VAL A 447 -22.66 16.36 20.36
C VAL A 447 -21.77 15.40 21.15
N THR A 448 -20.51 15.29 20.75
CA THR A 448 -19.42 14.80 21.60
C THR A 448 -18.32 15.85 21.57
N ASN A 449 -18.17 16.54 22.69
CA ASN A 449 -17.05 17.43 22.97
C ASN A 449 -15.77 16.59 23.06
N SER A 450 -15.14 16.34 21.93
CA SER A 450 -13.74 15.93 21.86
C SER A 450 -13.12 16.69 20.70
N SER A 451 -11.93 17.22 20.96
CA SER A 451 -11.07 17.89 19.99
C SER A 451 -10.48 16.87 19.01
N ASP A 452 -11.32 16.04 18.40
CA ASP A 452 -10.89 14.93 17.56
C ASP A 452 -10.70 15.47 16.14
N VAL A 453 -9.48 15.94 15.90
CA VAL A 453 -8.96 16.27 14.59
C VAL A 453 -8.96 14.98 13.78
N THR A 454 -10.00 14.75 12.99
CA THR A 454 -9.95 13.78 11.88
C THR A 454 -8.70 14.09 11.07
N SER A 455 -7.73 13.16 11.12
CA SER A 455 -6.42 13.39 10.52
C SER A 455 -6.61 13.63 9.02
N PRO A 456 -5.94 14.64 8.41
CA PRO A 456 -6.08 14.93 6.97
C PRO A 456 -5.75 13.73 6.07
N SER A 457 -5.02 12.76 6.63
CA SER A 457 -4.71 11.48 6.02
C SER A 457 -5.96 10.63 5.72
N ILE A 458 -6.99 10.66 6.57
CA ILE A 458 -8.24 9.91 6.38
C ILE A 458 -9.02 10.46 5.18
N TYR A 459 -9.08 11.78 5.07
CA TYR A 459 -9.69 12.50 3.95
C TYR A 459 -9.06 12.14 2.59
N ILE A 460 -7.74 11.98 2.55
CA ILE A 460 -7.05 11.52 1.34
C ILE A 460 -7.47 10.09 1.00
N VAL A 461 -7.55 9.19 1.99
CA VAL A 461 -8.01 7.81 1.77
C VAL A 461 -9.43 7.78 1.22
N GLU A 462 -10.34 8.53 1.84
CA GLU A 462 -11.75 8.61 1.42
C GLU A 462 -11.88 9.08 -0.03
N TYR A 463 -11.11 10.10 -0.42
CA TYR A 463 -11.10 10.58 -1.80
C TYR A 463 -10.75 9.47 -2.80
N PHE A 464 -9.66 8.74 -2.58
CA PHE A 464 -9.25 7.65 -3.49
C PHE A 464 -10.26 6.48 -3.47
N GLN A 465 -10.87 6.20 -2.33
CA GLN A 465 -11.94 5.20 -2.21
C GLN A 465 -13.20 5.60 -3.00
N GLN A 466 -13.58 6.88 -2.97
CA GLN A 466 -14.69 7.39 -3.77
C GLN A 466 -14.38 7.33 -5.27
N GLN A 467 -13.16 7.68 -5.68
CA GLN A 467 -12.76 7.55 -7.09
C GLN A 467 -12.75 6.08 -7.54
N THR A 468 -12.27 5.18 -6.69
CA THR A 468 -12.34 3.73 -6.94
C THR A 468 -13.80 3.31 -7.12
N ARG A 469 -14.69 3.75 -6.23
CA ARG A 469 -16.12 3.46 -6.32
C ARG A 469 -16.73 3.92 -7.66
N LYS A 470 -16.49 5.17 -8.07
CA LYS A 470 -16.98 5.73 -9.34
C LYS A 470 -16.54 4.88 -10.53
N ILE A 471 -15.25 4.52 -10.61
CA ILE A 471 -14.71 3.69 -11.71
C ILE A 471 -15.45 2.35 -11.79
N PHE A 472 -15.56 1.64 -10.67
CA PHE A 472 -16.14 0.31 -10.64
C PHE A 472 -17.65 0.32 -10.87
N GLU A 473 -18.39 1.32 -10.37
CA GLU A 473 -19.84 1.43 -10.62
C GLU A 473 -20.16 1.59 -12.10
N VAL A 474 -19.45 2.48 -12.81
CA VAL A 474 -19.62 2.68 -14.26
C VAL A 474 -19.27 1.40 -15.01
N LEU A 475 -18.15 0.75 -14.68
CA LEU A 475 -17.74 -0.50 -15.34
C LEU A 475 -18.72 -1.65 -15.12
N ILE A 476 -19.22 -1.82 -13.89
CA ILE A 476 -20.24 -2.82 -13.58
C ILE A 476 -21.51 -2.56 -14.42
N GLN A 477 -21.92 -1.30 -14.56
CA GLN A 477 -23.09 -0.94 -15.36
C GLN A 477 -22.86 -1.26 -16.84
N LEU A 478 -21.74 -0.82 -17.43
CA LEU A 478 -21.40 -1.08 -18.84
C LEU A 478 -21.38 -2.58 -19.17
N ILE A 479 -20.74 -3.38 -18.32
CA ILE A 479 -20.64 -4.83 -18.52
C ILE A 479 -22.01 -5.48 -18.41
N ASN A 480 -22.83 -5.09 -17.42
CA ASN A 480 -24.18 -5.61 -17.28
C ASN A 480 -25.07 -5.25 -18.49
N CYS A 481 -24.97 -4.02 -19.01
CA CYS A 481 -25.69 -3.60 -20.22
C CYS A 481 -25.25 -4.43 -21.44
N HIS A 482 -23.94 -4.60 -21.64
CA HIS A 482 -23.40 -5.40 -22.74
C HIS A 482 -23.87 -6.87 -22.69
N ILE A 483 -23.89 -7.47 -21.49
CA ILE A 483 -24.39 -8.83 -21.30
C ILE A 483 -25.88 -8.94 -21.64
N GLN A 484 -26.69 -7.92 -21.33
CA GLN A 484 -28.12 -7.90 -21.64
C GLN A 484 -28.42 -7.68 -23.13
N ASP A 485 -27.61 -6.85 -23.81
CA ASP A 485 -27.93 -6.40 -25.15
C ASP A 485 -27.73 -7.46 -26.24
N HIS A 486 -26.99 -8.55 -25.99
CA HIS A 486 -26.80 -9.76 -26.84
C HIS A 486 -26.51 -9.54 -28.35
N LYS A 487 -26.38 -8.30 -28.82
CA LYS A 487 -26.35 -7.91 -30.24
C LYS A 487 -25.00 -7.35 -30.67
N SER A 488 -24.18 -6.85 -29.75
CA SER A 488 -22.86 -6.31 -30.03
C SER A 488 -21.78 -7.35 -29.73
N ASP A 489 -20.93 -7.63 -30.71
CA ASP A 489 -19.76 -8.52 -30.55
C ASP A 489 -18.60 -7.84 -29.79
N HIS A 490 -18.76 -6.57 -29.41
CA HIS A 490 -17.72 -5.74 -28.80
C HIS A 490 -18.30 -4.86 -27.69
N LEU A 491 -17.59 -4.77 -26.56
CA LEU A 491 -17.86 -3.75 -25.53
C LEU A 491 -17.22 -2.42 -25.95
N ILE A 492 -18.03 -1.42 -26.24
CA ILE A 492 -17.55 -0.06 -26.59
C ILE A 492 -17.58 0.79 -25.32
N ILE A 493 -16.44 1.40 -24.98
CA ILE A 493 -16.31 2.38 -23.90
C ILE A 493 -16.26 3.75 -24.53
N GLU A 494 -17.28 4.55 -24.29
CA GLU A 494 -17.39 5.88 -24.86
C GLU A 494 -16.58 6.91 -24.06
N TYR A 495 -16.35 8.06 -24.69
CA TYR A 495 -15.72 9.21 -24.06
C TYR A 495 -16.41 9.61 -22.75
N ASN A 496 -17.75 9.61 -22.74
CA ASN A 496 -18.53 10.01 -21.58
C ASN A 496 -18.32 9.04 -20.41
N ASP A 497 -18.21 7.74 -20.69
CA ASP A 497 -17.98 6.72 -19.66
C ASP A 497 -16.65 6.96 -18.94
N ILE A 498 -15.56 7.20 -19.69
CA ILE A 498 -14.24 7.49 -19.11
C ILE A 498 -14.29 8.80 -18.30
N TYR A 499 -15.04 9.80 -18.79
CA TYR A 499 -15.22 11.05 -18.07
C TYR A 499 -15.99 10.88 -16.75
N GLU A 500 -17.05 10.07 -16.74
CA GLU A 500 -17.88 9.73 -15.57
C GLU A 500 -17.12 8.90 -14.53
N MET A 501 -16.22 8.02 -14.97
CA MET A 501 -15.24 7.35 -14.10
C MET A 501 -14.26 8.32 -13.43
N GLY A 502 -14.30 9.61 -13.79
CA GLY A 502 -13.41 10.63 -13.27
C GLY A 502 -12.03 10.62 -13.92
N LEU A 503 -11.80 9.86 -14.99
CA LEU A 503 -10.51 9.73 -15.68
C LEU A 503 -10.36 10.75 -16.82
N ASP A 504 -9.18 10.89 -17.41
CA ASP A 504 -8.95 11.76 -18.56
C ASP A 504 -9.29 11.04 -19.88
N PRO A 505 -10.43 11.33 -20.53
CA PRO A 505 -10.82 10.65 -21.76
C PRO A 505 -9.96 11.01 -22.97
N TYR A 506 -9.09 12.02 -22.88
CA TYR A 506 -8.15 12.37 -23.94
C TYR A 506 -6.78 11.71 -23.79
N SER A 507 -6.52 11.08 -22.64
CA SER A 507 -5.26 10.40 -22.36
C SER A 507 -5.34 8.94 -22.83
N SER A 508 -4.36 8.52 -23.62
CA SER A 508 -4.20 7.11 -24.01
C SER A 508 -4.01 6.22 -22.78
N GLN A 509 -3.24 6.69 -21.79
CA GLN A 509 -2.95 5.96 -20.55
C GLN A 509 -4.23 5.63 -19.78
N ASP A 510 -5.16 6.58 -19.67
CA ASP A 510 -6.42 6.37 -18.95
C ASP A 510 -7.35 5.44 -19.70
N SER A 511 -7.35 5.50 -21.03
CA SER A 511 -8.10 4.57 -21.86
C SER A 511 -7.54 3.14 -21.78
N GLU A 512 -6.22 2.97 -21.78
CA GLU A 512 -5.53 1.70 -21.60
C GLU A 512 -5.73 1.15 -20.19
N PHE A 513 -5.71 2.02 -19.17
CA PHE A 513 -6.01 1.67 -17.79
C PHE A 513 -7.39 1.02 -17.65
N VAL A 514 -8.43 1.62 -18.25
CA VAL A 514 -9.78 1.08 -18.16
C VAL A 514 -9.86 -0.29 -18.82
N VAL A 515 -9.27 -0.47 -19.99
CA VAL A 515 -9.22 -1.76 -20.69
C VAL A 515 -8.46 -2.81 -19.86
N ALA A 516 -7.28 -2.46 -19.35
CA ALA A 516 -6.47 -3.33 -18.50
C ALA A 516 -7.21 -3.71 -17.22
N LEU A 517 -7.98 -2.79 -16.63
CA LEU A 517 -8.77 -3.03 -15.43
C LEU A 517 -9.90 -4.04 -15.73
N ILE A 518 -10.59 -3.91 -16.87
CA ILE A 518 -11.60 -4.89 -17.29
C ILE A 518 -10.96 -6.28 -17.46
N HIS A 519 -9.85 -6.36 -18.18
CA HIS A 519 -9.14 -7.61 -18.40
C HIS A 519 -8.68 -8.26 -17.09
N LYS A 520 -8.16 -7.46 -16.15
CA LYS A 520 -7.67 -7.95 -14.86
C LYS A 520 -8.79 -8.43 -13.96
N ILE A 521 -9.86 -7.65 -13.82
CA ILE A 521 -10.90 -7.87 -12.82
C ILE A 521 -11.98 -8.84 -13.33
N TRP A 522 -12.47 -8.64 -14.56
CA TRP A 522 -13.55 -9.45 -15.14
C TRP A 522 -13.02 -10.63 -15.94
N CYS A 523 -12.03 -10.44 -16.81
CA CYS A 523 -11.49 -11.55 -17.60
C CYS A 523 -10.46 -12.38 -16.82
N ARG A 524 -9.92 -11.88 -15.69
CA ARG A 524 -8.83 -12.53 -14.94
C ARG A 524 -7.60 -12.84 -15.81
N ASN A 525 -7.36 -12.00 -16.81
CA ASN A 525 -6.34 -12.22 -17.85
C ASN A 525 -6.50 -13.53 -18.63
N ASP A 526 -7.71 -14.10 -18.68
CA ASP A 526 -8.04 -15.24 -19.53
C ASP A 526 -8.17 -14.77 -21.00
N PRO A 527 -7.31 -15.26 -21.91
CA PRO A 527 -7.30 -14.82 -23.30
C PRO A 527 -8.64 -15.08 -24.02
N GLU A 528 -9.34 -16.16 -23.70
CA GLU A 528 -10.62 -16.47 -24.36
C GLU A 528 -11.71 -15.47 -24.00
N LEU A 529 -11.74 -15.03 -22.73
CA LEU A 529 -12.69 -14.02 -22.26
C LEU A 529 -12.35 -12.62 -22.78
N ILE A 530 -11.05 -12.29 -22.87
CA ILE A 530 -10.59 -11.04 -23.47
C ILE A 530 -11.03 -10.94 -24.93
N ASP A 531 -10.79 -11.99 -25.72
CA ASP A 531 -11.18 -12.04 -27.13
C ASP A 531 -12.70 -12.01 -27.30
N LYS A 532 -13.46 -12.62 -26.38
CA LYS A 532 -14.92 -12.62 -26.38
C LYS A 532 -15.51 -11.24 -26.07
N LEU A 533 -14.96 -10.52 -25.10
CA LEU A 533 -15.43 -9.17 -24.75
C LEU A 533 -15.03 -8.13 -25.80
N ASN A 534 -13.82 -8.30 -26.37
CA ASN A 534 -13.26 -7.45 -27.41
C ASN A 534 -13.51 -5.95 -27.14
N VAL A 535 -12.92 -5.47 -26.04
CA VAL A 535 -13.14 -4.11 -25.54
C VAL A 535 -12.54 -3.09 -26.52
N LYS A 536 -13.34 -2.11 -26.94
CA LYS A 536 -12.95 -1.04 -27.85
C LYS A 536 -13.23 0.31 -27.23
N ILE A 537 -12.32 1.26 -27.43
CA ILE A 537 -12.50 2.65 -27.01
C ILE A 537 -13.19 3.42 -28.14
N GLY A 538 -14.32 4.03 -27.84
CA GLY A 538 -15.07 4.90 -28.73
C GLY A 538 -14.38 6.27 -28.83
N TYR A 539 -13.61 6.49 -29.89
CA TYR A 539 -12.97 7.79 -30.12
C TYR A 539 -13.97 8.80 -30.70
N PHE A 540 -13.97 10.02 -30.14
CA PHE A 540 -14.79 11.17 -30.56
C PHE A 540 -14.60 11.56 -32.04
N PHE A 541 -13.46 11.19 -32.64
CA PHE A 541 -13.12 11.45 -34.04
C PHE A 541 -12.75 10.15 -34.75
N THR A 542 -13.74 9.34 -35.11
CA THR A 542 -13.63 8.52 -36.33
C THR A 542 -13.83 9.47 -37.51
N LEU A 543 -12.78 10.19 -37.90
CA LEU A 543 -12.77 10.88 -39.19
C LEU A 543 -12.95 9.80 -40.27
N CYS A 544 -14.10 9.87 -40.93
CA CYS A 544 -14.47 9.06 -42.09
C CYS A 544 -13.42 9.13 -43.21
#